data_AF-A0A9I9EH42-F1
#
_entry.id   AF-A0A9I9EH42-F1
#
_cell.length_a   1.000
_cell.length_b   1.000
_cell.length_c   1.000
_cell.angle_alpha   90.00
_cell.angle_beta   90.00
_cell.angle_gamma   90.00
#
_symmetry.space_group_name_H-M   'P 1'
#
loop_
_entity.id
_entity.type
_entity.pdbx_description
1 polymer ?
#
loop_
_entity_poly.entity_id
_entity_poly.type
_entity_poly.pdbx_seq_one_letter_code
_entity_poly.pdbx_strand_id
1 'polypeptide(L)' 'MMDNDWMKLSNKFFLKYRVGVTQFLEVAKFHVDAYRRIRCPCKRCMNSNWNSLKGVELHLLTIGIFPYYT' A
#
# COMPACT_ATOMS: atom_id res chain seq x y z
N MET A 1 17.62 -3.03 0.61
CA MET A 1 16.88 -2.38 1.72
C MET A 1 15.82 -1.50 1.08
N MET A 2 14.53 -1.75 1.31
CA MET A 2 13.47 -0.92 0.72
C MET A 2 13.51 0.45 1.38
N ASP A 3 13.75 1.49 0.58
CA ASP A 3 13.60 2.86 1.04
C ASP A 3 12.11 3.12 1.27
N ASN A 4 11.69 3.03 2.54
CA ASN A 4 10.36 3.44 3.02
C ASN A 4 10.05 4.92 2.74
N ASP A 5 11.00 5.68 2.18
CA ASP A 5 10.84 7.06 1.73
C ASP A 5 9.75 7.25 0.68
N TRP A 6 9.39 6.22 -0.10
CA TRP A 6 8.25 6.34 -1.02
C TRP A 6 6.93 6.57 -0.26
N MET A 7 6.80 6.06 0.97
CA MET A 7 5.61 6.24 1.80
C MET A 7 5.49 7.67 2.34
N LYS A 8 6.61 8.39 2.43
CA LYS A 8 6.66 9.81 2.81
C LYS A 8 6.26 10.74 1.66
N LEU A 9 6.18 10.23 0.43
CA LEU A 9 5.73 11.02 -0.71
C LEU A 9 4.24 11.27 -0.59
N SER A 10 3.87 12.51 -0.28
CA SER A 10 2.47 12.96 -0.24
C SER A 10 1.79 12.87 -1.61
N ASN A 11 2.57 12.92 -2.68
CA ASN A 11 2.10 12.90 -4.06
C ASN A 11 2.27 11.52 -4.72
N LYS A 12 1.13 10.84 -4.90
CA LYS A 12 1.00 9.52 -5.55
C LYS A 12 1.27 9.50 -7.06
N PHE A 13 1.40 10.67 -7.70
CA PHE A 13 1.75 10.78 -9.12
C PHE A 13 3.25 10.61 -9.36
N PHE A 14 4.09 10.70 -8.32
CA PHE A 14 5.51 10.45 -8.48
C PHE A 14 5.79 9.00 -8.85
N LEU A 15 6.69 8.79 -9.83
CA LEU A 15 7.11 7.46 -10.25
C LEU A 15 7.67 6.65 -9.06
N LYS A 16 8.46 7.27 -8.18
CA LYS A 16 9.00 6.63 -6.97
C LYS A 16 7.89 6.09 -6.06
N TYR A 17 6.76 6.80 -5.94
CA TYR A 17 5.60 6.31 -5.18
C TYR A 17 4.99 5.07 -5.84
N ARG A 18 4.74 5.11 -7.16
CA ARG A 18 4.15 3.97 -7.88
C ARG A 18 5.04 2.73 -7.84
N VAL A 19 6.35 2.90 -8.01
CA VAL A 19 7.34 1.81 -7.87
C VAL A 19 7.32 1.25 -6.44
N GLY A 20 7.25 2.12 -5.44
CA GLY A 20 7.12 1.71 -4.03
C GLY A 20 5.86 0.90 -3.75
N VAL A 21 4.71 1.29 -4.33
CA VAL A 21 3.45 0.52 -4.23
C VAL A 21 3.60 -0.87 -4.85
N THR A 22 4.19 -0.98 -6.04
CA THR A 22 4.42 -2.28 -6.68
C THR A 22 5.34 -3.16 -5.83
N GLN A 23 6.46 -2.62 -5.34
CA GLN A 23 7.38 -3.36 -4.47
C GLN A 23 6.74 -3.81 -3.15
N PHE A 24 5.89 -2.95 -2.56
CA PHE A 24 5.11 -3.29 -1.38
C PHE A 24 4.18 -4.47 -1.63
N LEU A 25 3.45 -4.48 -2.74
CA LEU A 25 2.51 -5.56 -3.08
C LEU A 25 3.23 -6.88 -3.40
N GLU A 26 4.42 -6.82 -4.01
CA GLU A 26 5.25 -8.00 -4.28
C GLU A 26 5.67 -8.73 -3.00
N VAL A 27 5.84 -8.00 -1.89
CA VAL A 27 6.09 -8.62 -0.57
C VAL A 27 4.78 -9.01 0.10
N ALA A 28 3.78 -8.11 0.08
CA ALA A 28 2.51 -8.32 0.78
C ALA A 28 1.74 -9.56 0.28
N LYS A 29 1.95 -10.00 -0.97
CA LYS A 29 1.32 -11.21 -1.52
C LYS A 29 1.67 -12.49 -0.75
N PHE A 30 2.79 -12.51 -0.02
CA PHE A 30 3.20 -13.64 0.83
C PHE A 30 2.59 -13.58 2.24
N HIS A 31 1.90 -12.48 2.59
CA HIS A 31 1.32 -12.23 3.92
C HIS A 31 -0.20 -12.06 3.87
N VAL A 32 -0.86 -12.76 2.94
CA VAL A 32 -2.31 -12.71 2.80
C VAL A 32 -3.03 -13.62 3.81
N ASP A 33 -4.27 -13.27 4.14
CA ASP A 33 -5.17 -14.13 4.92
C ASP A 33 -5.67 -15.34 4.09
N ALA A 34 -6.46 -16.21 4.72
CA ALA A 34 -7.10 -17.35 4.07
C ALA A 34 -7.99 -16.99 2.85
N TYR A 35 -8.38 -15.72 2.73
CA TYR A 35 -9.21 -15.18 1.66
C TYR A 35 -8.39 -14.36 0.63
N ARG A 36 -7.05 -14.45 0.68
CA ARG A 36 -6.12 -13.71 -0.20
C ARG A 36 -6.19 -12.19 -0.05
N ARG A 37 -6.44 -11.70 1.17
CA ARG A 37 -6.54 -10.28 1.52
C ARG A 37 -5.42 -9.85 2.47
N ILE A 38 -5.15 -8.55 2.48
CA ILE A 38 -4.27 -7.88 3.45
C ILE A 38 -5.01 -6.70 4.09
N ARG A 39 -4.51 -6.22 5.23
CA ARG A 39 -4.98 -4.96 5.79
C ARG A 39 -4.52 -3.80 4.92
N CYS A 40 -5.44 -2.91 4.56
CA CYS A 40 -5.19 -1.85 3.59
C CYS A 40 -4.57 -0.62 4.27
N PRO A 41 -3.32 -0.23 3.92
CA PRO A 41 -2.63 0.88 4.56
C PRO A 41 -2.97 2.26 3.98
N CYS A 42 -4.00 2.38 3.15
CA CYS A 42 -4.37 3.67 2.56
C CYS A 42 -4.95 4.64 3.61
N LYS A 43 -4.91 5.95 3.34
CA LYS A 43 -5.42 6.99 4.25
C LYS A 43 -6.86 6.78 4.70
N ARG A 44 -7.68 6.17 3.84
CA ARG A 44 -9.10 5.89 4.14
C ARG A 44 -9.28 4.68 5.05
N CYS A 45 -8.50 3.62 4.82
CA CYS A 45 -8.66 2.35 5.53
C CYS A 45 -7.84 2.28 6.81
N MET A 46 -6.76 3.07 6.93
CA MET A 46 -5.92 3.19 8.12
C MET A 46 -5.53 1.83 8.72
N ASN A 47 -5.13 0.88 7.86
CA ASN A 47 -4.75 -0.49 8.25
C ASN A 47 -5.85 -1.28 9.00
N SER A 48 -7.12 -0.87 8.92
CA SER A 48 -8.24 -1.52 9.61
C SER A 48 -9.08 -2.41 8.68
N ASN A 49 -9.19 -2.04 7.40
CA ASN A 49 -10.01 -2.78 6.44
C ASN A 49 -9.18 -3.86 5.72
N TRP A 50 -9.71 -5.08 5.67
CA TRP A 50 -9.20 -6.15 4.81
C TRP A 50 -9.61 -5.92 3.36
N ASN A 51 -8.66 -6.05 2.44
CA ASN A 51 -8.93 -5.92 1.02
C ASN A 51 -8.01 -6.84 0.19
N SER A 52 -8.45 -7.17 -1.03
CA SER A 52 -7.61 -7.87 -2.00
C SER A 52 -6.38 -7.04 -2.36
N LEU A 53 -5.30 -7.68 -2.81
CA LEU A 53 -4.08 -6.99 -3.27
C LEU A 53 -4.40 -5.92 -4.34
N LYS A 54 -5.26 -6.25 -5.30
CA LYS A 54 -5.72 -5.32 -6.35
C LYS A 54 -6.51 -4.15 -5.77
N GLY A 55 -7.35 -4.39 -4.77
CA GLY A 55 -8.07 -3.33 -4.07
C GLY A 55 -7.13 -2.40 -3.29
N VAL A 56 -6.10 -2.96 -2.65
CA VAL A 56 -5.07 -2.18 -1.97
C VAL A 56 -4.26 -1.35 -2.95
N GLU A 57 -3.82 -1.93 -4.08
CA GLU A 57 -3.14 -1.19 -5.15
C GLU A 57 -3.95 0.01 -5.61
N LEU A 58 -5.23 -0.21 -5.95
CA LEU A 58 -6.13 0.84 -6.39
C LEU A 58 -6.25 1.94 -5.34
N HIS A 59 -6.44 1.58 -4.07
CA HIS A 59 -6.50 2.55 -2.98
C HIS A 59 -5.19 3.34 -2.82
N LEU A 60 -4.04 2.68 -2.91
CA LEU A 60 -2.75 3.36 -2.78
C LEU A 60 -2.50 4.32 -3.95
N LEU A 61 -2.93 3.98 -5.17
CA LEU A 61 -2.76 4.83 -6.35
C LEU A 61 -3.79 5.98 -6.44
N THR A 62 -4.98 5.82 -5.85
CA THR A 62 -6.05 6.83 -5.92
C THR A 62 -6.16 7.68 -4.66
N ILE A 63 -6.05 7.08 -3.48
CA ILE A 63 -6.23 7.73 -2.16
C ILE A 63 -4.87 8.09 -1.53
N GLY A 64 -3.87 7.23 -1.74
CA GLY A 64 -2.55 7.38 -1.11
C GLY A 64 -2.41 6.59 0.20
N ILE A 65 -1.16 6.33 0.58
CA ILE A 65 -0.82 5.65 1.83
C ILE A 65 -1.06 6.54 3.05
N PHE A 66 -1.43 5.92 4.17
CA PHE A 66 -1.50 6.58 5.45
C PHE A 66 -0.07 6.93 5.93
N PRO A 67 0.25 8.21 6.17
CA PRO A 67 1.63 8.65 6.43
C PRO A 67 2.22 8.14 7.76
N TYR A 68 1.39 7.68 8.69
CA TYR A 68 1.82 7.08 9.96
C TYR A 68 1.77 5.54 9.93
N TYR A 69 1.67 4.94 8.74
CA TYR A 69 1.81 3.51 8.58
C TYR A 69 3.25 3.10 8.91
N THR A 70 3.42 2.33 9.99
CA THR A 70 4.72 1.86 10.53
C THR A 70 4.72 0.34 10.54
#